data_AF-A0A972VWB9-F1
#
_entry.id   AF-A0A972VWB9-F1
#
_cell.length_a   1.000
_cell.length_b   1.000
_cell.length_c   1.000
_cell.angle_alpha   90.00
_cell.angle_beta   90.00
_cell.angle_gamma   90.00
#
_symmetry.space_group_name_H-M   'P 1'
#
loop_
_entity.id
_entity.type
_entity.pdbx_description
1 polymer ?
#
loop_
_entity_poly.entity_id
_entity_poly.type
_entity_poly.pdbx_seq_one_letter_code
_entity_poly.pdbx_strand_id
1 'polypeptide(L)'
;CKVTAPLGDDGLLFDYGILKKLLRALCDEIDEQVILPSNSPYLNLTQADGYTVAIFNGERIPFLPRDVTVLPIANTTVEEFSHYFLNKLRHDSLMQENPIVALSVKVSSSPGQYGIADWRQK
;
A
#
# COMPACT_ATOMS: atom_id res chain seq x y z
N CYS A 1 -10.31 -4.62 3.00
CA CYS A 1 -9.85 -5.69 2.08
C CYS A 1 -10.93 -6.78 2.02
N LYS A 2 -11.07 -7.48 0.89
CA LYS A 2 -11.95 -8.64 0.69
C LYS A 2 -11.11 -9.80 0.15
N VAL A 3 -11.35 -11.01 0.63
CA VAL A 3 -10.65 -12.23 0.18
C VAL A 3 -11.67 -13.26 -0.26
N THR A 4 -11.32 -14.02 -1.29
CA THR A 4 -12.04 -15.22 -1.72
C THR A 4 -11.10 -16.41 -1.62
N ALA A 5 -11.57 -17.48 -0.97
CA ALA A 5 -10.90 -18.76 -0.82
C ALA A 5 -11.98 -19.87 -0.79
N PRO A 6 -11.65 -21.14 -1.14
CA PRO A 6 -12.57 -22.25 -0.99
C PRO A 6 -12.87 -22.51 0.49
N LEU A 7 -14.02 -23.11 0.76
CA LEU A 7 -14.39 -23.58 2.09
C LEU A 7 -13.67 -24.90 2.37
N GLY A 8 -12.94 -24.97 3.47
CA GLY A 8 -12.34 -26.20 3.98
C GLY A 8 -13.38 -27.14 4.58
N ASP A 9 -12.99 -28.40 4.80
CA ASP A 9 -13.86 -29.43 5.37
C ASP A 9 -14.29 -29.14 6.82
N ASP A 10 -13.54 -28.28 7.51
CA ASP A 10 -13.85 -27.76 8.85
C ASP A 10 -14.84 -26.58 8.84
N GLY A 11 -15.30 -26.16 7.65
CA GLY A 11 -16.21 -25.04 7.47
C GLY A 11 -15.54 -23.67 7.56
N LEU A 12 -14.20 -23.61 7.50
CA LEU A 12 -13.43 -22.36 7.49
C LEU A 12 -12.74 -22.14 6.15
N LEU A 13 -12.52 -20.88 5.78
CA LEU A 13 -11.74 -20.55 4.57
C LEU A 13 -10.24 -20.69 4.85
N PHE A 14 -9.78 -19.97 5.88
CA PHE A 14 -8.45 -19.98 6.50
C PHE A 14 -8.45 -19.03 7.70
N ASP A 15 -7.36 -18.97 8.48
CA ASP A 15 -7.22 -17.99 9.57
C ASP A 15 -7.05 -16.56 9.05
N TYR A 16 -8.15 -15.80 8.99
CA TYR A 16 -8.15 -14.39 8.60
C TYR A 16 -7.44 -13.47 9.62
N GLY A 17 -7.09 -13.95 10.81
CA GLY A 17 -6.28 -13.22 11.78
C GLY A 17 -4.90 -12.86 11.24
N ILE A 18 -4.32 -13.72 10.40
CA ILE A 18 -3.01 -13.48 9.77
C ILE A 18 -3.11 -12.27 8.82
N LEU A 19 -4.16 -12.23 7.98
CA LEU A 19 -4.40 -11.10 7.08
C LEU A 19 -4.59 -9.78 7.83
N LYS A 20 -5.29 -9.80 8.97
CA LYS A 20 -5.46 -8.60 9.80
C LYS A 20 -4.14 -8.06 10.32
N LYS A 21 -3.24 -8.94 10.77
CA LYS A 21 -1.90 -8.54 11.24
C LYS A 21 -1.07 -7.92 10.12
N LEU A 22 -1.08 -8.55 8.95
CA LEU A 22 -0.36 -8.05 7.77
C LEU A 22 -0.90 -6.69 7.31
N LEU A 23 -2.22 -6.54 7.18
CA LEU A 23 -2.83 -5.26 6.82
C LEU A 23 -2.48 -4.16 7.82
N ARG A 24 -2.45 -4.49 9.12
CA ARG A 24 -2.07 -3.53 10.15
C ARG A 24 -0.60 -3.12 10.01
N ALA A 25 0.31 -4.07 9.84
CA ALA A 25 1.72 -3.75 9.62
C ALA A 25 1.92 -2.83 8.40
N LEU A 26 1.20 -3.08 7.29
CA LEU A 26 1.24 -2.21 6.11
C LEU A 26 0.71 -0.80 6.38
N CYS A 27 -0.29 -0.64 7.25
CA CYS A 27 -0.75 0.68 7.68
C CYS A 27 0.29 1.36 8.57
N ASP A 28 0.84 0.63 9.53
CA ASP A 28 1.82 1.15 10.50
C ASP A 28 3.12 1.64 9.79
N GLU A 29 3.48 1.07 8.64
CA GLU A 29 4.63 1.52 7.81
C GLU A 29 4.52 2.97 7.30
N ILE A 30 3.30 3.47 7.14
CA ILE A 30 3.02 4.79 6.54
C ILE A 30 2.26 5.71 7.47
N ASP A 31 1.94 5.25 8.68
CA ASP A 31 1.19 6.01 9.67
C ASP A 31 2.01 7.21 10.16
N GLU A 32 1.35 8.36 10.33
CA GLU A 32 1.97 9.61 10.78
C GLU A 32 3.17 10.11 9.92
N GLN A 33 3.27 9.69 8.65
CA GLN A 33 4.35 10.09 7.73
C GLN A 33 3.82 10.86 6.52
N VAL A 34 4.64 11.76 5.97
CA VAL A 34 4.41 12.33 4.64
C VAL A 34 4.88 11.34 3.59
N ILE A 35 3.97 10.95 2.68
CA ILE A 35 4.31 9.99 1.64
C ILE A 35 4.81 10.72 0.40
N LEU A 36 5.95 10.29 -0.14
CA LEU A 36 6.56 10.87 -1.34
C LEU A 36 6.63 9.82 -2.48
N PRO A 37 6.04 10.09 -3.66
CA PRO A 37 5.99 9.15 -4.78
C PRO A 37 7.29 9.17 -5.60
N SER A 38 8.16 8.17 -5.47
CA SER A 38 9.46 8.15 -6.18
C SER A 38 9.36 7.92 -7.67
N ASN A 39 8.24 7.37 -8.16
CA ASN A 39 8.02 7.10 -9.59
C ASN A 39 7.23 8.24 -10.26
N SER A 40 7.05 9.37 -9.56
CA SER A 40 6.34 10.50 -10.13
C SER A 40 7.09 11.09 -11.31
N PRO A 41 6.41 11.33 -12.45
CA PRO A 41 7.03 12.05 -13.57
C PRO A 41 7.14 13.57 -13.32
N TYR A 42 6.51 14.07 -12.25
CA TYR A 42 6.42 15.52 -11.96
C TYR A 42 7.12 15.93 -10.66
N LEU A 43 7.41 14.97 -9.77
CA LEU A 43 8.09 15.20 -8.49
C LEU A 43 9.49 14.59 -8.55
N ASN A 44 10.51 15.43 -8.33
CA ASN A 44 11.88 14.94 -8.18
C ASN A 44 12.26 14.90 -6.69
N LEU A 45 12.91 13.83 -6.25
CA LEU A 45 13.37 13.66 -4.87
C LEU A 45 14.90 13.69 -4.84
N THR A 46 15.47 14.54 -4.00
CA THR A 46 16.92 14.61 -3.78
C THR A 46 17.24 14.63 -2.29
N GLN A 47 18.49 14.33 -1.94
CA GLN A 47 19.02 14.46 -0.58
C GLN A 47 19.94 15.67 -0.53
N ALA A 48 19.66 16.62 0.36
CA ALA A 48 20.46 17.83 0.52
C ALA A 48 20.48 18.27 1.99
N ASP A 49 21.67 18.56 2.52
CA ASP A 49 21.86 19.09 3.88
C ASP A 49 21.21 18.24 5.00
N GLY A 50 21.12 16.92 4.79
CA GLY A 50 20.47 15.99 5.73
C GLY A 50 18.93 15.95 5.62
N TYR A 51 18.35 16.57 4.60
CA TYR A 51 16.91 16.57 4.31
C TYR A 51 16.59 15.78 3.04
N THR A 52 15.42 15.14 3.04
CA THR A 52 14.76 14.69 1.81
C THR A 52 14.05 15.90 1.20
N VAL A 53 14.46 16.34 0.02
CA VAL A 53 13.90 17.51 -0.65
C VAL A 53 13.05 17.06 -1.82
N ALA A 54 11.75 17.36 -1.76
CA ALA A 54 10.83 17.18 -2.87
C ALA A 54 10.82 18.45 -3.75
N ILE A 55 11.01 18.29 -5.05
CA ILE A 55 11.05 19.38 -6.01
C ILE A 55 9.87 19.22 -6.96
N PHE A 56 8.92 20.15 -6.89
CA PHE A 56 7.72 20.18 -7.72
C PHE A 56 7.56 21.57 -8.32
N ASN A 57 7.40 21.64 -9.65
CA ASN A 57 7.18 22.91 -10.34
C ASN A 57 8.21 24.02 -9.98
N GLY A 58 9.48 23.64 -9.81
CA GLY A 58 10.56 24.56 -9.42
C GLY A 58 10.62 24.94 -7.94
N GLU A 59 9.60 24.59 -7.15
CA GLU A 59 9.58 24.79 -5.71
C GLU A 59 10.28 23.65 -4.98
N ARG A 60 10.95 23.98 -3.88
CA ARG A 60 11.69 23.03 -3.04
C ARG A 60 10.98 22.90 -1.70
N ILE A 61 10.63 21.67 -1.34
CA ILE A 61 9.95 21.34 -0.08
C ILE A 61 10.86 20.37 0.69
N PRO A 62 11.66 20.86 1.66
CA PRO A 62 12.52 20.02 2.48
C PRO A 62 11.73 19.32 3.59
N PHE A 63 12.02 18.05 3.81
CA PHE A 63 11.48 17.23 4.88
C PHE A 63 12.60 16.59 5.68
N LEU A 64 12.39 16.43 6.98
CA LEU A 64 13.25 15.61 7.80
C LEU A 64 13.11 14.15 7.37
N PRO A 65 14.21 13.39 7.21
CA PRO A 65 14.14 12.00 6.73
C PRO A 65 13.26 11.08 7.59
N ARG A 66 13.07 11.41 8.88
CA ARG A 66 12.22 10.65 9.82
C ARG A 66 10.72 10.91 9.71
N ASP A 67 10.32 11.93 8.97
CA ASP A 67 8.92 12.35 8.82
C ASP A 67 8.37 12.02 7.42
N VAL A 68 9.17 11.34 6.59
CA VAL A 68 8.80 10.95 5.23
C VAL A 68 8.98 9.47 4.96
N THR A 69 8.02 8.89 4.25
CA THR A 69 8.15 7.57 3.64
C THR A 69 8.11 7.71 2.12
N VAL A 70 9.17 7.27 1.45
CA VAL A 70 9.26 7.27 -0.01
C VAL A 70 8.75 5.95 -0.55
N LEU A 71 7.70 5.99 -1.39
CA LEU A 71 7.09 4.79 -1.97
C LEU A 71 7.29 4.73 -3.49
N PRO A 72 7.46 3.52 -4.08
CA PRO A 72 7.61 3.32 -5.52
C PRO A 72 6.28 3.39 -6.25
N ILE A 73 5.61 4.53 -6.15
CA ILE A 73 4.31 4.85 -6.76
C ILE A 73 4.43 6.13 -7.57
N ALA A 74 3.58 6.31 -8.58
CA ALA A 74 3.62 7.49 -9.45
C ALA A 74 2.97 8.72 -8.79
N ASN A 75 2.02 8.52 -7.88
CA ASN A 75 1.32 9.59 -7.17
C ASN A 75 0.75 9.10 -5.83
N THR A 76 0.49 10.01 -4.88
CA THR A 76 -0.10 9.70 -3.57
C THR A 76 -1.62 9.78 -3.63
N THR A 77 -2.23 8.85 -4.38
CA THR A 77 -3.69 8.77 -4.52
C THR A 77 -4.23 7.45 -3.98
N VAL A 78 -5.53 7.41 -3.72
CA VAL A 78 -6.20 6.21 -3.20
C VAL A 78 -6.13 5.03 -4.19
N GLU A 79 -6.09 5.31 -5.49
CA GLU A 79 -5.94 4.32 -6.56
C GLU A 79 -4.54 3.70 -6.52
N GLU A 80 -3.48 4.51 -6.55
CA GLU A 80 -2.09 4.03 -6.47
C GLU A 80 -1.84 3.24 -5.19
N PHE A 81 -2.30 3.73 -4.04
CA PHE A 81 -2.19 2.99 -2.78
C PHE A 81 -2.94 1.66 -2.81
N SER A 82 -4.13 1.60 -3.42
CA SER A 82 -4.86 0.33 -3.53
C SER A 82 -4.07 -0.72 -4.32
N HIS A 83 -3.41 -0.32 -5.42
CA HIS A 83 -2.53 -1.20 -6.20
C HIS A 83 -1.24 -1.55 -5.48
N TYR A 84 -0.61 -0.59 -4.82
CA TYR A 84 0.63 -0.79 -4.05
C TYR A 84 0.43 -1.82 -2.95
N PHE A 85 -0.61 -1.65 -2.12
CA PHE A 85 -0.90 -2.58 -1.03
C PHE A 85 -1.38 -3.93 -1.54
N LEU A 86 -2.18 -3.97 -2.62
CA LEU A 86 -2.53 -5.24 -3.26
C LEU A 86 -1.30 -6.01 -3.68
N ASN A 87 -0.34 -5.35 -4.34
CA ASN A 87 0.91 -5.97 -4.76
C ASN A 87 1.74 -6.44 -3.56
N LYS A 88 1.84 -5.65 -2.48
CA LYS A 88 2.52 -6.10 -1.25
C LYS A 88 1.89 -7.36 -0.67
N LEU A 89 0.58 -7.37 -0.48
CA LEU A 89 -0.15 -8.55 0.00
C LEU A 89 0.04 -9.76 -0.90
N ARG A 90 0.09 -9.55 -2.21
CA ARG A 90 0.23 -10.62 -3.20
C ARG A 90 1.59 -11.33 -3.16
N HIS A 91 2.63 -10.63 -2.74
CA HIS A 91 4.00 -11.16 -2.66
C HIS A 91 4.36 -11.63 -1.24
N ASP A 92 3.44 -11.48 -0.29
CA ASP A 92 3.59 -12.02 1.06
C ASP A 92 3.45 -13.56 1.06
N SER A 93 4.15 -14.24 1.98
CA SER A 93 4.12 -15.70 2.08
C SER A 93 2.71 -16.24 2.38
N LEU A 94 1.84 -15.42 2.98
CA LEU A 94 0.43 -15.72 3.21
C LEU A 94 -0.30 -16.21 1.96
N MET A 95 0.06 -15.70 0.77
CA MET A 95 -0.57 -16.11 -0.49
C MET A 95 -0.20 -17.52 -0.93
N GLN A 96 0.96 -18.03 -0.50
CA GLN A 96 1.41 -19.39 -0.78
C GLN A 96 0.94 -20.36 0.31
N GLU A 97 0.79 -19.87 1.54
CA GLU A 97 0.40 -20.67 2.71
C GLU A 97 -1.12 -20.88 2.83
N ASN A 98 -1.93 -20.11 2.08
CA ASN A 98 -3.40 -20.14 2.18
C ASN A 98 -4.05 -20.26 0.80
N PRO A 99 -5.23 -20.92 0.68
CA PRO A 99 -5.89 -21.18 -0.61
C PRO A 99 -6.62 -19.94 -1.17
N ILE A 100 -5.95 -18.78 -1.22
CA ILE A 100 -6.55 -17.51 -1.64
C ILE A 100 -6.60 -17.43 -3.17
N VAL A 101 -7.82 -17.36 -3.72
CA VAL A 101 -8.07 -17.31 -5.17
C VAL A 101 -8.38 -15.92 -5.68
N ALA A 102 -8.79 -15.00 -4.81
CA ALA A 102 -8.99 -13.59 -5.16
C ALA A 102 -8.78 -12.65 -3.96
N LEU A 103 -8.35 -11.43 -4.24
CA LEU A 103 -8.05 -10.40 -3.26
C LEU A 103 -8.51 -9.03 -3.81
N SER A 104 -9.23 -8.26 -2.99
CA SER A 104 -9.56 -6.86 -3.28
C SER A 104 -9.04 -5.97 -2.15
N VAL A 105 -8.25 -4.95 -2.50
CA VAL A 105 -7.80 -3.93 -1.56
C VAL A 105 -8.53 -2.64 -1.85
N LYS A 106 -9.13 -2.06 -0.80
CA LYS A 106 -9.80 -0.76 -0.85
C LYS A 106 -9.04 0.19 0.05
N VAL A 107 -8.66 1.36 -0.48
CA VAL A 107 -8.05 2.46 0.27
C VAL A 107 -8.98 3.66 0.20
N SER A 108 -9.26 4.29 1.33
CA SER A 108 -10.21 5.41 1.45
C SER A 108 -9.48 6.63 2.00
N SER A 109 -9.69 7.79 1.39
CA SER A 109 -9.25 9.08 1.95
C SER A 109 -10.31 9.67 2.88
N SER A 110 -11.59 9.45 2.55
CA SER A 110 -12.74 9.87 3.33
C SER A 110 -13.94 8.95 3.05
N PRO A 111 -15.02 9.01 3.86
CA PRO A 111 -16.23 8.23 3.58
C PRO A 111 -16.78 8.51 2.18
N GLY A 112 -16.93 7.46 1.37
CA GLY A 112 -17.43 7.56 -0.01
C GLY A 112 -16.37 7.87 -1.07
N GLN A 113 -15.12 8.13 -0.69
CA GLN A 113 -14.01 8.38 -1.63
C GLN A 113 -12.92 7.34 -1.44
N TYR A 114 -12.77 6.44 -2.43
CA TYR A 114 -11.86 5.32 -2.34
C TYR A 114 -11.40 4.81 -3.71
N GLY A 115 -10.21 4.21 -3.74
CA GLY A 115 -9.71 3.38 -4.83
C GLY A 115 -9.83 1.89 -4.47
N ILE A 116 -10.05 1.04 -5.47
CA ILE A 116 -10.06 -0.42 -5.32
C ILE A 116 -9.14 -1.03 -6.36
N ALA A 117 -8.27 -1.92 -5.91
CA ALA A 117 -7.50 -2.80 -6.78
C ALA A 117 -7.91 -4.26 -6.51
N ASP A 118 -8.11 -5.00 -7.59
CA ASP A 118 -8.54 -6.39 -7.57
C ASP A 118 -7.47 -7.30 -8.19
N TRP A 119 -7.29 -8.47 -7.58
CA TRP A 119 -6.52 -9.57 -8.14
C TRP A 119 -7.33 -10.87 -8.06
N ARG A 120 -7.14 -11.72 -9.06
CA ARG A 120 -7.66 -13.08 -9.11
C ARG A 120 -6.59 -14.02 -9.66
N GLN A 121 -6.46 -15.19 -9.05
CA GLN A 121 -5.63 -16.27 -9.57
C GLN A 121 -6.20 -16.71 -10.93
N LYS A 122 -5.32 -16.84 -11.92
CA LYS A 122 -5.69 -17.34 -13.25
C LYS A 122 -5.92 -18.84 -13.21
#